data_AF-A0A951JMV3-F1
#
_entry.id   AF-A0A951JMV3-F1
#
_cell.length_a   1.000
_cell.length_b   1.000
_cell.length_c   1.000
_cell.angle_alpha   90.00
_cell.angle_beta   90.00
_cell.angle_gamma   90.00
#
_symmetry.space_group_name_H-M   'P 1'
#
loop_
_entity.id
_entity.type
_entity.pdbx_description
1 polymer ?
#
loop_
_entity_poly.entity_id
_entity_poly.type
_entity_poly.pdbx_seq_one_letter_code
_entity_poly.pdbx_strand_id
1 'polypeptide(L)'
;MLTTRPSSFLPRPRTAAVMALALAAALASCGDPLGPDVDRQETPFYYSEDQKIYLTVYPARLTVVPEVEADTGRIRTVLTRRGLSPDSIRPMHVPRHWFVHLPPRTSARRAEDAARWLRLDTGVRFASAAYRRRDLNCPLFLVNRLVARFRPDADPEAIERLNRATGVRNEQVNPSGVRWYEYPPQMAATPLELAAHYHRQPITEWADADRMDSCLRIGVGEATP
;
A
#
# COMPACT_ATOMS: atom_id res chain seq x y z
N MET A 1 -56.49 69.82 17.70
CA MET A 1 -57.80 69.32 18.17
C MET A 1 -57.87 67.82 17.92
N LEU A 2 -58.21 67.07 18.97
CA LEU A 2 -58.97 65.79 18.99
C LEU A 2 -58.47 64.62 18.11
N THR A 3 -57.85 63.60 18.75
CA THR A 3 -58.39 62.22 19.02
C THR A 3 -58.29 61.28 17.81
N THR A 4 -57.90 59.99 17.87
CA THR A 4 -58.08 58.92 18.87
C THR A 4 -57.22 57.70 18.45
N ARG A 5 -56.86 56.84 19.41
CA ARG A 5 -56.17 55.52 19.29
C ARG A 5 -57.07 54.43 18.63
N PRO A 6 -56.78 53.11 18.75
CA PRO A 6 -55.73 52.25 18.17
C PRO A 6 -56.35 51.01 17.47
N SER A 7 -55.54 50.05 17.00
CA SER A 7 -55.72 48.58 17.18
C SER A 7 -55.20 47.74 16.01
N SER A 8 -54.09 47.06 16.31
CA SER A 8 -53.74 45.67 15.96
C SER A 8 -54.72 44.85 15.11
N PHE A 9 -54.23 44.27 14.02
CA PHE A 9 -54.48 42.88 13.63
C PHE A 9 -53.35 42.38 12.71
N LEU A 10 -52.58 41.39 13.17
CA LEU A 10 -51.80 40.47 12.33
C LEU A 10 -52.69 39.27 12.00
N PRO A 11 -52.67 38.76 10.76
CA PRO A 11 -52.21 37.39 10.56
C PRO A 11 -51.37 37.26 9.27
N ARG A 12 -50.12 36.77 9.40
CA ARG A 12 -49.68 35.38 9.16
C ARG A 12 -49.37 35.05 7.68
N PRO A 13 -48.38 34.15 7.49
CA PRO A 13 -47.44 34.22 6.39
C PRO A 13 -47.91 33.39 5.20
N ARG A 14 -47.66 33.88 3.98
CA ARG A 14 -47.56 33.00 2.82
C ARG A 14 -46.10 32.66 2.63
N THR A 15 -45.78 31.45 3.08
CA THR A 15 -44.60 30.65 2.77
C THR A 15 -44.30 30.72 1.27
N ALA A 16 -43.40 31.61 0.89
CA ALA A 16 -42.66 31.50 -0.36
C ALA A 16 -41.59 30.45 -0.14
N ALA A 17 -41.84 29.25 -0.68
CA ALA A 17 -40.87 28.17 -0.76
C ALA A 17 -39.69 28.63 -1.62
N VAL A 18 -38.62 29.08 -0.98
CA VAL A 18 -37.31 29.22 -1.61
C VAL A 18 -36.71 27.81 -1.65
N MET A 19 -36.71 27.22 -2.84
CA MET A 19 -35.88 26.06 -3.17
C MET A 19 -34.42 26.40 -2.90
N ALA A 20 -33.91 25.99 -1.74
CA ALA A 20 -32.49 25.93 -1.48
C ALA A 20 -31.97 24.60 -2.04
N LEU A 21 -31.41 24.68 -3.25
CA LEU A 21 -30.42 23.73 -3.75
C LEU A 21 -29.22 23.78 -2.79
N ALA A 22 -28.98 22.73 -2.00
CA ALA A 22 -27.72 22.60 -1.26
C ALA A 22 -27.36 21.12 -1.03
N LEU A 23 -26.28 20.73 -1.70
CA LEU A 23 -25.33 19.66 -1.37
C LEU A 23 -25.85 18.22 -1.38
N ALA A 24 -25.99 17.68 -2.59
CA ALA A 24 -25.54 16.33 -2.87
C ALA A 24 -24.00 16.32 -3.02
N ALA A 25 -23.26 16.14 -1.93
CA ALA A 25 -21.83 15.78 -1.94
C ALA A 25 -21.32 15.43 -0.52
N ALA A 26 -21.70 14.27 0.02
CA ALA A 26 -21.02 13.71 1.20
C ALA A 26 -21.06 12.17 1.28
N LEU A 27 -21.34 11.48 0.16
CA LEU A 27 -21.21 10.03 0.03
C LEU A 27 -20.18 9.70 -1.05
N ALA A 28 -18.97 10.21 -0.88
CA ALA A 28 -17.77 9.73 -1.55
C ALA A 28 -16.53 10.15 -0.74
N SER A 29 -16.56 10.00 0.59
CA SER A 29 -15.31 9.73 1.28
C SER A 29 -14.99 8.26 1.02
N CYS A 30 -14.56 7.96 -0.20
CA CYS A 30 -13.63 6.87 -0.43
C CYS A 30 -12.35 7.28 0.30
N GLY A 31 -12.36 7.10 1.62
CA GLY A 31 -11.19 7.32 2.44
C GLY A 31 -10.09 6.47 1.85
N ASP A 32 -8.97 7.12 1.53
CA ASP A 32 -7.72 6.41 1.30
C ASP A 32 -7.61 5.37 2.43
N PRO A 33 -7.48 4.06 2.12
CA PRO A 33 -7.35 3.02 3.14
C PRO A 33 -6.03 3.09 3.91
N LEU A 34 -5.33 4.22 3.81
CA LEU A 34 -4.14 4.58 4.53
C LEU A 34 -4.38 5.99 5.04
N GLY A 35 -4.39 6.20 6.36
CA GLY A 35 -4.52 7.53 6.94
C GLY A 35 -3.50 8.52 6.33
N PRO A 36 -3.72 9.84 6.48
CA PRO A 36 -2.89 10.90 5.89
C PRO A 36 -1.40 10.89 6.30
N ASP A 37 -0.97 9.97 7.17
CA ASP A 37 0.34 9.99 7.86
C ASP A 37 1.39 8.99 7.31
N VAL A 38 1.14 8.32 6.17
CA VAL A 38 2.22 7.61 5.47
C VAL A 38 2.94 8.60 4.56
N ASP A 39 3.91 9.33 5.11
CA ASP A 39 4.78 10.25 4.37
C ASP A 39 5.33 9.58 3.10
N ARG A 40 5.05 10.18 1.93
CA ARG A 40 5.64 9.75 0.66
C ARG A 40 7.15 9.88 0.74
N GLN A 41 7.87 8.78 0.59
CA GLN A 41 9.33 8.77 0.67
C GLN A 41 9.93 9.21 -0.68
N GLU A 42 10.77 10.25 -0.67
CA GLU A 42 11.47 10.71 -1.89
C GLU A 42 12.51 9.70 -2.41
N THR A 43 13.04 8.83 -1.54
CA THR A 43 13.97 7.76 -1.90
C THR A 43 13.56 6.47 -1.18
N PRO A 44 13.35 5.35 -1.89
CA PRO A 44 12.97 4.08 -1.26
C PRO A 44 14.08 3.59 -0.30
N PHE A 45 13.70 3.11 0.87
CA PHE A 45 14.62 2.48 1.83
C PHE A 45 13.91 1.38 2.65
N TYR A 46 14.70 0.56 3.34
CA TYR A 46 14.22 -0.32 4.41
C TYR A 46 15.07 -0.10 5.67
N TYR A 47 14.59 -0.57 6.83
CA TYR A 47 15.35 -0.51 8.09
C TYR A 47 16.12 -1.81 8.31
N SER A 48 17.40 -1.70 8.64
CA SER A 48 18.26 -2.79 9.12
C SER A 48 18.91 -2.32 10.41
N GLU A 49 18.62 -2.95 11.55
CA GLU A 49 19.16 -2.54 12.86
C GLU A 49 18.98 -1.03 13.12
N ASP A 50 17.75 -0.53 12.89
CA ASP A 50 17.36 0.88 13.01
C ASP A 50 18.07 1.85 12.03
N GLN A 51 18.92 1.34 11.14
CA GLN A 51 19.57 2.11 10.08
C GLN A 51 18.79 2.04 8.77
N LYS A 52 18.65 3.19 8.10
CA LYS A 52 18.05 3.26 6.76
C LYS A 52 19.02 2.75 5.71
N ILE A 53 18.65 1.68 5.02
CA ILE A 53 19.36 1.19 3.84
C ILE A 53 18.65 1.70 2.59
N TYR A 54 19.27 2.69 1.92
CA TYR A 54 18.69 3.32 0.73
C TYR A 54 18.81 2.43 -0.49
N LEU A 55 17.73 2.43 -1.27
CA LEU A 55 17.57 1.63 -2.47
C LEU A 55 17.51 2.51 -3.71
N THR A 56 17.73 1.88 -4.84
CA THR A 56 17.49 2.42 -6.18
C THR A 56 16.50 1.50 -6.89
N VAL A 57 15.61 2.07 -7.69
CA VAL A 57 14.65 1.28 -8.46
C VAL A 57 15.38 0.52 -9.55
N TYR A 58 15.08 -0.78 -9.68
CA TYR A 58 15.51 -1.60 -10.81
C TYR A 58 14.41 -1.63 -11.87
N PRO A 59 14.52 -0.83 -12.95
CA PRO A 59 13.38 -0.53 -13.81
C PRO A 59 12.97 -1.67 -14.75
N ALA A 60 13.75 -2.75 -14.81
CA ALA A 60 13.48 -3.85 -15.74
C ALA A 60 12.45 -4.86 -15.21
N ARG A 61 12.09 -4.81 -13.92
CA ARG A 61 11.19 -5.80 -13.30
C ARG A 61 10.25 -5.21 -12.27
N LEU A 62 9.06 -5.79 -12.19
CA LEU A 62 8.11 -5.64 -11.08
C LEU A 62 7.84 -7.01 -10.46
N THR A 63 7.44 -7.02 -9.18
CA THR A 63 6.80 -8.17 -8.55
C THR A 63 5.31 -7.93 -8.43
N VAL A 64 4.50 -8.94 -8.73
CA VAL A 64 3.03 -8.85 -8.67
C VAL A 64 2.40 -10.12 -8.12
N VAL A 65 1.27 -9.97 -7.44
CA VAL A 65 0.35 -11.05 -7.09
C VAL A 65 -1.02 -10.69 -7.65
N PRO A 66 -1.53 -11.39 -8.66
CA PRO A 66 -2.88 -11.17 -9.16
C PRO A 66 -3.93 -11.65 -8.12
N GLU A 67 -5.13 -11.08 -8.14
CA GLU A 67 -6.23 -11.56 -7.28
C GLU A 67 -6.64 -12.99 -7.65
N VAL A 68 -6.81 -13.24 -8.94
CA VAL A 68 -7.04 -14.59 -9.49
C VAL A 68 -5.69 -15.18 -9.90
N GLU A 69 -5.38 -16.35 -9.37
CA GLU A 69 -4.11 -17.02 -9.66
C GLU A 69 -3.89 -17.19 -11.17
N ALA A 70 -2.68 -16.88 -11.63
CA ALA A 70 -2.26 -16.92 -13.03
C ALA A 70 -3.00 -15.97 -14.01
N ASP A 71 -3.81 -15.01 -13.54
CA ASP A 71 -4.41 -13.97 -14.40
C ASP A 71 -3.37 -12.91 -14.83
N THR A 72 -2.51 -13.31 -15.76
CA THR A 72 -1.52 -12.42 -16.39
C THR A 72 -2.13 -11.48 -17.42
N GLY A 73 -3.34 -11.80 -17.91
CA GLY A 73 -4.07 -11.00 -18.89
C GLY A 73 -4.53 -9.65 -18.31
N ARG A 74 -5.00 -9.67 -17.05
CA ARG A 74 -5.33 -8.44 -16.32
C ARG A 74 -4.12 -7.54 -16.13
N ILE A 75 -3.00 -8.11 -15.69
CA ILE A 75 -1.73 -7.37 -15.51
C ILE A 75 -1.32 -6.69 -16.82
N ARG A 76 -1.31 -7.43 -17.94
CA ARG A 76 -0.98 -6.89 -19.26
C ARG A 76 -1.95 -5.77 -19.66
N THR A 77 -3.24 -5.93 -19.40
CA THR A 77 -4.28 -4.94 -19.72
C THR A 77 -4.11 -3.64 -18.93
N VAL A 78 -3.80 -3.71 -17.63
CA VAL A 78 -3.54 -2.52 -16.79
C VAL A 78 -2.36 -1.72 -17.33
N LEU A 79 -1.24 -2.38 -17.61
CA LEU A 79 -0.03 -1.73 -18.10
C LEU A 79 -0.20 -1.17 -19.51
N THR A 80 -0.82 -1.93 -20.42
CA THR A 80 -0.99 -1.53 -21.83
C THR A 80 -1.89 -0.31 -21.97
N ARG A 81 -2.98 -0.22 -21.18
CA ARG A 81 -3.85 0.98 -21.12
C ARG A 81 -3.11 2.25 -20.72
N ARG A 82 -1.95 2.12 -20.07
CA ARG A 82 -1.10 3.23 -19.65
C ARG A 82 0.07 3.45 -20.61
N GLY A 83 0.15 2.71 -21.72
CA GLY A 83 1.23 2.80 -22.70
C GLY A 83 2.51 2.08 -22.26
N LEU A 84 2.40 0.99 -21.50
CA LEU A 84 3.53 0.13 -21.15
C LEU A 84 3.20 -1.32 -21.52
N SER A 85 3.90 -1.86 -22.51
CA SER A 85 3.74 -3.27 -22.89
C SER A 85 4.82 -4.11 -22.19
N PRO A 86 4.47 -5.05 -21.28
CA PRO A 86 5.47 -5.91 -20.66
C PRO A 86 6.01 -6.91 -21.68
N ASP A 87 7.33 -7.14 -21.66
CA ASP A 87 8.02 -8.09 -22.53
C ASP A 87 7.59 -9.52 -22.21
N SER A 88 7.52 -9.85 -20.91
CA SER A 88 7.01 -11.14 -20.45
C SER A 88 6.49 -11.06 -19.01
N ILE A 89 5.61 -12.00 -18.65
CA ILE A 89 5.12 -12.21 -17.29
C ILE A 89 5.40 -13.67 -16.94
N ARG A 90 6.15 -13.93 -15.87
CA ARG A 90 6.65 -15.27 -15.51
C ARG A 90 6.43 -15.57 -14.04
N PRO A 91 6.14 -16.83 -13.65
CA PRO A 91 5.99 -17.17 -12.25
C PRO A 91 7.34 -17.00 -11.52
N MET A 92 7.27 -16.59 -10.26
CA MET A 92 8.38 -16.65 -9.31
C MET A 92 8.38 -18.01 -8.61
N HIS A 93 9.52 -18.42 -8.05
CA HIS A 93 9.56 -19.55 -7.11
C HIS A 93 8.78 -19.33 -5.81
N VAL A 94 8.39 -18.08 -5.51
CA VAL A 94 7.50 -17.79 -4.38
C VAL A 94 6.08 -18.07 -4.85
N PRO A 95 5.31 -18.91 -4.13
CA PRO A 95 3.95 -19.24 -4.52
C PRO A 95 3.12 -17.99 -4.83
N ARG A 96 2.30 -18.06 -5.88
CA ARG A 96 1.38 -16.99 -6.34
C ARG A 96 2.04 -15.69 -6.83
N HIS A 97 3.35 -15.54 -6.75
CA HIS A 97 4.06 -14.34 -7.19
C HIS A 97 4.54 -14.47 -8.63
N TRP A 98 4.57 -13.34 -9.33
CA TRP A 98 4.99 -13.25 -10.73
C TRP A 98 5.97 -12.10 -10.93
N PHE A 99 6.94 -12.33 -11.81
CA PHE A 99 7.76 -11.28 -12.38
C PHE A 99 7.07 -10.68 -13.60
N VAL A 100 6.99 -9.36 -13.66
CA VAL A 100 6.68 -8.62 -14.88
C VAL A 100 7.97 -8.03 -15.42
N HIS A 101 8.42 -8.49 -16.58
CA HIS A 101 9.58 -7.95 -17.26
C HIS A 101 9.16 -6.74 -18.10
N LEU A 102 9.77 -5.59 -17.82
CA LEU A 102 9.51 -4.32 -18.50
C LEU A 102 10.53 -4.08 -19.62
N PRO A 103 10.16 -3.31 -20.66
CA PRO A 103 11.07 -2.98 -21.75
C PRO A 103 12.40 -2.39 -21.27
N PRO A 104 13.55 -2.69 -21.92
CA PRO A 104 14.88 -2.28 -21.44
C PRO A 104 15.09 -0.77 -21.23
N ARG A 105 14.30 0.07 -21.92
CA ARG A 105 14.36 1.54 -21.83
C ARG A 105 13.36 2.14 -20.83
N THR A 106 12.72 1.31 -20.00
CA THR A 106 11.84 1.79 -18.94
C THR A 106 12.66 2.57 -17.91
N SER A 107 12.19 3.77 -17.53
CA SER A 107 12.84 4.56 -16.47
C SER A 107 12.41 4.10 -15.08
N ALA A 108 13.20 4.42 -14.06
CA ALA A 108 12.88 4.15 -12.65
C ALA A 108 11.46 4.64 -12.28
N ARG A 109 11.19 5.92 -12.54
CA ARG A 109 9.87 6.53 -12.31
C ARG A 109 8.74 5.79 -13.02
N ARG A 110 8.97 5.36 -14.27
CA ARG A 110 7.96 4.62 -15.04
C ARG A 110 7.67 3.24 -14.47
N ALA A 111 8.67 2.57 -13.90
CA ALA A 111 8.51 1.30 -13.20
C ALA A 111 7.74 1.48 -11.87
N GLU A 112 8.04 2.53 -11.11
CA GLU A 112 7.28 2.88 -9.89
C GLU A 112 5.83 3.22 -10.21
N ASP A 113 5.60 4.03 -11.24
CA ASP A 113 4.25 4.34 -11.73
C ASP A 113 3.50 3.06 -12.16
N ALA A 114 4.17 2.14 -12.86
CA ALA A 114 3.60 0.86 -13.25
C ALA A 114 3.21 -0.01 -12.04
N ALA A 115 4.10 -0.11 -11.04
CA ALA A 115 3.79 -0.78 -9.79
C ALA A 115 2.60 -0.14 -9.07
N ARG A 116 2.53 1.20 -9.05
CA ARG A 116 1.40 1.93 -8.47
C ARG A 116 0.09 1.66 -9.22
N TRP A 117 0.08 1.70 -10.56
CA TRP A 117 -1.15 1.42 -11.33
C TRP A 117 -1.66 0.02 -11.11
N LEU A 118 -0.75 -0.96 -11.05
CA LEU A 118 -1.11 -2.33 -10.74
C LEU A 118 -1.65 -2.46 -9.33
N ARG A 119 -0.98 -1.87 -8.34
CA ARG A 119 -1.39 -1.94 -6.94
C ARG A 119 -2.77 -1.32 -6.68
N LEU A 120 -3.14 -0.29 -7.43
CA LEU A 120 -4.46 0.36 -7.37
C LEU A 120 -5.54 -0.35 -8.20
N ASP A 121 -5.20 -1.40 -8.97
CA ASP A 121 -6.15 -2.15 -9.77
C ASP A 121 -6.81 -3.26 -8.94
N THR A 122 -8.14 -3.40 -9.02
CA THR A 122 -8.90 -4.37 -8.23
C THR A 122 -8.60 -5.83 -8.55
N GLY A 123 -7.98 -6.11 -9.71
CA GLY A 123 -7.57 -7.46 -10.10
C GLY A 123 -6.15 -7.84 -9.64
N VAL A 124 -5.48 -6.98 -8.88
CA VAL A 124 -4.10 -7.19 -8.40
C VAL A 124 -4.06 -6.97 -6.89
N ARG A 125 -3.66 -8.00 -6.15
CA ARG A 125 -3.51 -7.94 -4.69
C ARG A 125 -2.28 -7.17 -4.26
N PHE A 126 -1.19 -7.36 -4.98
CA PHE A 126 0.10 -6.79 -4.64
C PHE A 126 0.86 -6.42 -5.89
N ALA A 127 1.53 -5.28 -5.85
CA ALA A 127 2.53 -4.92 -6.84
C ALA A 127 3.60 -4.02 -6.23
N SER A 128 4.87 -4.32 -6.57
CA SER A 128 6.03 -3.51 -6.20
C SER A 128 6.97 -3.36 -7.39
N ALA A 129 7.68 -2.23 -7.43
CA ALA A 129 8.91 -2.14 -8.20
C ALA A 129 9.95 -3.11 -7.61
N ALA A 130 10.88 -3.56 -8.46
CA ALA A 130 12.10 -4.17 -7.98
C ALA A 130 13.11 -3.09 -7.58
N TYR A 131 14.04 -3.44 -6.70
CA TYR A 131 15.05 -2.51 -6.19
C TYR A 131 16.46 -3.10 -6.31
N ARG A 132 17.45 -2.26 -6.07
CA ARG A 132 18.85 -2.62 -5.83
C ARG A 132 19.37 -1.77 -4.68
N ARG A 133 20.23 -2.33 -3.84
CA ARG A 133 20.99 -1.51 -2.89
C ARG A 133 22.03 -0.70 -3.66
N ARG A 134 22.43 0.45 -3.12
CA ARG A 134 23.44 1.30 -3.78
C ARG A 134 24.82 0.65 -3.82
N ASP A 135 25.13 -0.15 -2.81
CA ASP A 135 26.41 -0.82 -2.59
C ASP A 135 26.47 -2.22 -3.22
N LEU A 136 25.33 -2.81 -3.57
CA LEU A 136 25.23 -4.15 -4.15
C LEU A 136 24.39 -4.13 -5.42
N ASN A 137 24.96 -4.59 -6.53
CA ASN A 137 24.27 -4.70 -7.82
C ASN A 137 23.31 -5.92 -7.88
N CYS A 138 22.64 -6.20 -6.77
CA CYS A 138 21.78 -7.35 -6.58
C CYS A 138 20.31 -6.91 -6.59
N PRO A 139 19.50 -7.40 -7.54
CA PRO A 139 18.07 -7.15 -7.52
C PRO A 139 17.42 -7.74 -6.27
N LEU A 140 16.69 -6.87 -5.58
CA LEU A 140 15.86 -7.12 -4.42
C LEU A 140 14.39 -7.05 -4.85
N PHE A 141 13.67 -8.14 -4.60
CA PHE A 141 12.28 -8.31 -5.00
C PHE A 141 11.40 -8.42 -3.76
N LEU A 142 10.49 -7.46 -3.58
CA LEU A 142 9.53 -7.53 -2.48
C LEU A 142 8.45 -8.55 -2.79
N VAL A 143 8.06 -9.31 -1.78
CA VAL A 143 6.92 -10.22 -1.82
C VAL A 143 5.76 -9.62 -1.03
N ASN A 144 4.56 -10.17 -1.19
CA ASN A 144 3.34 -9.72 -0.54
C ASN A 144 3.29 -10.11 0.94
N ARG A 145 4.33 -9.74 1.69
CA ARG A 145 4.46 -10.05 3.10
C ARG A 145 5.22 -8.95 3.84
N LEU A 146 4.61 -8.43 4.89
CA LEU A 146 5.21 -7.58 5.91
C LEU A 146 5.53 -8.45 7.12
N VAL A 147 6.73 -8.32 7.66
CA VAL A 147 7.14 -9.01 8.88
C VAL A 147 7.32 -7.98 9.96
N ALA A 148 6.71 -8.19 11.13
CA ALA A 148 6.87 -7.31 12.27
C ALA A 148 7.01 -8.09 13.57
N ARG A 149 7.87 -7.59 14.45
CA ARG A 149 7.96 -8.01 15.85
C ARG A 149 7.55 -6.83 16.71
N PHE A 150 6.57 -7.06 17.57
CA PHE A 150 6.15 -6.09 18.57
C PHE A 150 6.93 -6.29 19.85
N ARG A 151 7.08 -5.23 20.63
CA ARG A 151 7.71 -5.32 21.93
C ARG A 151 6.92 -6.31 22.82
N PRO A 152 7.58 -7.05 23.72
CA PRO A 152 6.88 -7.99 24.61
C PRO A 152 5.80 -7.35 25.50
N ASP A 153 5.95 -6.05 25.79
CA ASP A 153 5.05 -5.23 26.59
C ASP A 153 4.00 -4.46 25.75
N ALA A 154 3.96 -4.68 24.44
CA ALA A 154 3.00 -4.00 23.55
C ALA A 154 1.56 -4.42 23.88
N ASP A 155 0.69 -3.43 24.12
CA ASP A 155 -0.73 -3.63 24.30
C ASP A 155 -1.35 -4.31 23.05
N PRO A 156 -1.98 -5.49 23.20
CA PRO A 156 -2.65 -6.17 22.09
C PRO A 156 -3.67 -5.30 21.36
N GLU A 157 -4.38 -4.41 22.07
CA GLU A 157 -5.36 -3.53 21.45
C GLU A 157 -4.66 -2.46 20.58
N ALA A 158 -3.49 -1.97 20.99
CA ALA A 158 -2.68 -1.07 20.18
C ALA A 158 -2.21 -1.72 18.87
N ILE A 159 -1.82 -3.00 18.92
CA ILE A 159 -1.45 -3.76 17.72
C ILE A 159 -2.65 -3.89 16.78
N GLU A 160 -3.83 -4.23 17.30
CA GLU A 160 -5.03 -4.36 16.48
C GLU A 160 -5.50 -3.01 15.91
N ARG A 161 -5.35 -1.91 16.66
CA ARG A 161 -5.61 -0.55 16.16
C ARG A 161 -4.68 -0.22 14.98
N LEU A 162 -3.38 -0.51 15.10
CA LEU A 162 -2.41 -0.31 14.02
C LEU A 162 -2.76 -1.14 12.77
N ASN A 163 -3.05 -2.44 12.96
CA ASN A 163 -3.39 -3.33 11.84
C ASN A 163 -4.67 -2.88 11.12
N ARG A 164 -5.68 -2.43 11.88
CA ARG A 164 -6.92 -1.90 11.32
C ARG A 164 -6.70 -0.58 10.58
N ALA A 165 -5.89 0.31 11.13
CA ALA A 165 -5.60 1.62 10.53
C ALA A 165 -4.83 1.50 9.22
N THR A 166 -4.01 0.46 9.08
CA THR A 166 -3.19 0.20 7.89
C THR A 166 -3.81 -0.79 6.92
N GLY A 167 -4.87 -1.51 7.32
CA GLY A 167 -5.58 -2.48 6.50
C GLY A 167 -4.84 -3.80 6.26
N VAL A 168 -3.69 -4.03 6.91
CA VAL A 168 -2.97 -5.30 6.78
C VAL A 168 -3.77 -6.45 7.37
N ARG A 169 -3.55 -7.67 6.84
CA ARG A 169 -4.22 -8.88 7.32
C ARG A 169 -3.19 -9.82 7.94
N ASN A 170 -3.41 -10.20 9.19
CA ASN A 170 -2.53 -11.15 9.87
C ASN A 170 -2.69 -12.53 9.22
N GLU A 171 -1.57 -13.09 8.75
CA GLU A 171 -1.50 -14.40 8.12
C GLU A 171 -1.06 -15.46 9.13
N GLN A 172 -0.01 -15.15 9.91
CA GLN A 172 0.61 -16.10 10.80
C GLN A 172 1.32 -15.40 11.96
N VAL A 173 1.28 -16.02 13.14
CA VAL A 173 2.12 -15.68 14.28
C VAL A 173 3.00 -16.88 14.59
N ASN A 174 4.31 -16.68 14.67
CA ASN A 174 5.24 -17.76 15.02
C ASN A 174 5.47 -17.80 16.56
N PRO A 175 6.04 -18.90 17.09
CA PRO A 175 6.31 -19.03 18.53
C PRO A 175 7.26 -17.96 19.11
N SER A 176 8.08 -17.32 18.28
CA SER A 176 8.98 -16.24 18.72
C SER A 176 8.31 -14.87 18.77
N GLY A 177 6.99 -14.79 18.51
CA GLY A 177 6.22 -13.55 18.57
C GLY A 177 6.33 -12.67 17.32
N VAL A 178 7.00 -13.16 16.27
CA VAL A 178 7.05 -12.50 14.97
C VAL A 178 5.72 -12.74 14.25
N ARG A 179 5.15 -11.66 13.72
CA ARG A 179 3.88 -11.65 13.00
C ARG A 179 4.11 -11.38 11.52
N TRP A 180 3.38 -12.13 10.70
CA TRP A 180 3.47 -12.11 9.25
C TRP A 180 2.14 -11.60 8.73
N TYR A 181 2.21 -10.57 7.90
CA TYR A 181 1.06 -9.84 7.40
C TYR A 181 1.05 -9.81 5.89
N GLU A 182 -0.13 -9.95 5.29
CA GLU A 182 -0.33 -9.61 3.90
C GLU A 182 -0.56 -8.09 3.76
N TYR A 183 0.02 -7.49 2.72
CA TYR A 183 -0.27 -6.09 2.40
C TYR A 183 -1.73 -5.92 1.95
N PRO A 184 -2.38 -4.80 2.30
CA PRO A 184 -3.71 -4.50 1.80
C PRO A 184 -3.72 -4.37 0.26
N PRO A 185 -4.73 -4.92 -0.42
CA PRO A 185 -4.94 -4.63 -1.84
C PRO A 185 -5.28 -3.14 -2.01
N GLN A 186 -5.03 -2.58 -3.20
CA GLN A 186 -5.43 -1.20 -3.54
C GLN A 186 -4.77 -0.11 -2.68
N MET A 187 -3.63 -0.42 -2.04
CA MET A 187 -2.94 0.53 -1.18
C MET A 187 -2.17 1.59 -1.97
N ALA A 188 -2.34 2.86 -1.64
CA ALA A 188 -1.63 3.96 -2.31
C ALA A 188 -0.12 4.03 -1.93
N ALA A 189 0.23 3.67 -0.69
CA ALA A 189 1.61 3.58 -0.22
C ALA A 189 2.33 2.33 -0.73
N THR A 190 3.63 2.45 -0.98
CA THR A 190 4.48 1.32 -1.35
C THR A 190 4.63 0.33 -0.17
N PRO A 191 4.99 -0.94 -0.45
CA PRO A 191 5.28 -1.91 0.60
C PRO A 191 6.38 -1.45 1.59
N LEU A 192 7.39 -0.73 1.09
CA LEU A 192 8.47 -0.16 1.90
C LEU A 192 7.99 0.97 2.80
N GLU A 193 7.13 1.86 2.28
CA GLU A 193 6.52 2.93 3.06
C GLU A 193 5.70 2.37 4.22
N LEU A 194 4.91 1.32 3.98
CA LEU A 194 4.12 0.68 5.03
C LEU A 194 5.00 -0.06 6.05
N ALA A 195 6.03 -0.77 5.61
CA ALA A 195 6.99 -1.40 6.52
C ALA A 195 7.71 -0.35 7.40
N ALA A 196 8.12 0.76 6.80
CA ALA A 196 8.72 1.87 7.52
C ALA A 196 7.75 2.55 8.48
N HIS A 197 6.45 2.61 8.16
CA HIS A 197 5.41 3.10 9.06
C HIS A 197 5.28 2.19 10.29
N TYR A 198 5.27 0.87 10.10
CA TYR A 198 5.28 -0.12 11.20
C TYR A 198 6.52 0.03 12.08
N HIS A 199 7.71 0.09 11.47
CA HIS A 199 8.97 0.20 12.19
C HIS A 199 9.02 1.46 13.09
N ARG A 200 8.37 2.55 12.70
CA ARG A 200 8.33 3.79 13.49
C ARG A 200 7.32 3.77 14.66
N GLN A 201 6.49 2.73 14.78
CA GLN A 201 5.51 2.67 15.86
C GLN A 201 6.19 2.37 17.20
N PRO A 202 5.88 3.09 18.29
CA PRO A 202 6.49 2.86 19.60
C PRO A 202 6.32 1.44 20.15
N ILE A 203 5.25 0.75 19.73
CA ILE A 203 4.93 -0.63 20.11
C ILE A 203 5.70 -1.69 19.31
N THR A 204 6.38 -1.28 18.23
CA THR A 204 7.09 -2.18 17.31
C THR A 204 8.57 -2.22 17.69
N GLU A 205 9.11 -3.44 17.85
CA GLU A 205 10.53 -3.66 18.07
C GLU A 205 11.29 -3.55 16.75
N TRP A 206 10.77 -4.19 15.70
CA TRP A 206 11.22 -4.00 14.32
C TRP A 206 10.14 -4.44 13.34
N ALA A 207 10.19 -3.90 12.12
CA ALA A 207 9.38 -4.36 11.00
C ALA A 207 10.13 -4.17 9.68
N ASP A 208 9.91 -5.08 8.74
CA ASP A 208 10.55 -5.04 7.42
C ASP A 208 9.62 -5.63 6.33
N ALA A 209 9.80 -5.16 5.10
CA ALA A 209 9.18 -5.76 3.94
C ALA A 209 9.95 -7.04 3.60
N ASP A 210 9.23 -8.16 3.51
CA ASP A 210 9.86 -9.40 3.13
C ASP A 210 10.32 -9.35 1.67
N ARG A 211 11.48 -9.96 1.42
CA ARG A 211 12.24 -9.75 0.20
C ARG A 211 13.04 -10.96 -0.21
N MET A 212 13.32 -10.99 -1.51
CA MET A 212 14.20 -11.98 -2.12
C MET A 212 15.36 -11.31 -2.82
N ASP A 213 16.56 -11.73 -2.46
CA ASP A 213 17.79 -11.27 -3.09
C ASP A 213 18.24 -12.31 -4.13
N SER A 214 18.26 -11.90 -5.40
CA SER A 214 18.66 -12.82 -6.50
C SER A 214 20.15 -13.19 -6.53
N CYS A 215 20.96 -12.56 -5.69
CA CYS A 215 22.37 -12.90 -5.52
C CYS A 215 22.60 -14.00 -4.47
N LEU A 216 21.63 -14.28 -3.59
CA LEU A 216 21.69 -15.38 -2.66
C LEU A 216 21.21 -16.67 -3.35
N ARG A 217 21.97 -17.12 -4.35
CA ARG A 217 21.82 -18.49 -4.86
C ARG A 217 22.65 -19.44 -4.00
N ILE A 218 21.94 -20.15 -3.12
CA ILE A 218 22.18 -21.55 -2.73
C ILE A 218 23.61 -21.84 -2.23
N GLY A 219 23.84 -21.58 -0.94
CA GLY A 219 24.44 -22.62 -0.11
C GLY A 219 23.29 -23.51 0.37
N VAL A 220 23.23 -24.75 -0.09
CA VAL A 220 22.37 -25.77 0.52
C VAL A 220 22.84 -25.92 1.97
N GLY A 221 22.07 -25.43 2.92
CA GLY A 221 22.34 -25.54 4.35
C GLY A 221 21.02 -25.75 5.07
N GLU A 222 20.67 -27.02 5.19
CA GLU A 222 19.78 -27.64 6.19
C GLU A 222 18.77 -26.72 6.89
N ALA A 223 17.51 -26.80 6.45
CA ALA A 223 16.39 -26.64 7.36
C ALA A 223 16.18 -27.98 8.08
N THR A 224 16.78 -28.13 9.26
CA THR A 224 16.37 -29.13 10.24
C THR A 224 15.07 -28.64 10.89
N PRO A 225 14.06 -29.51 11.08
CA PRO A 225 12.78 -29.16 11.70
C PRO A 225 12.91 -28.66 13.14
#